data_AF-A0A3C1VA84-F1
#
_entry.id   AF-A0A3C1VA84-F1
#
_cell.length_a   1.000
_cell.length_b   1.000
_cell.length_c   1.000
_cell.angle_alpha   90.00
_cell.angle_beta   90.00
_cell.angle_gamma   90.00
#
_symmetry.space_group_name_H-M   'P 1'
#
loop_
_entity.id
_entity.type
_entity.pdbx_description
1 polymer ?
#
loop_
_entity_poly.entity_id
_entity_poly.type
_entity_poly.pdbx_seq_one_letter_code
_entity_poly.pdbx_strand_id
1 'polypeptide(L)' 'MSEFIYILENPSFDGVIKIGRTARDVAERVKELSSHTGVPTEFTVFRKYSVDDSA' A
#
# COMPACT_ATOMS: atom_id res chain seq x y z
N MET A 1 -4.02 17.29 -8.82
CA MET A 1 -4.67 16.04 -8.38
C MET A 1 -3.73 15.44 -7.35
N SER A 2 -4.13 15.28 -6.10
CA SER A 2 -3.22 14.73 -5.08
C SER A 2 -3.21 13.20 -5.18
N GLU A 3 -2.03 12.61 -5.21
CA GLU A 3 -1.81 11.15 -5.18
C GLU A 3 -1.37 10.72 -3.77
N PHE A 4 -1.34 9.41 -3.53
CA PHE A 4 -0.85 8.85 -2.28
C PHE A 4 0.36 7.95 -2.52
N ILE A 5 1.44 8.19 -1.76
CA ILE A 5 2.52 7.23 -1.54
C ILE A 5 2.22 6.46 -0.26
N TYR A 6 2.31 5.13 -0.29
CA TYR A 6 2.05 4.28 0.86
C TYR A 6 3.18 3.28 1.13
N ILE A 7 3.32 2.92 2.40
CA ILE A 7 4.21 1.89 2.91
C ILE A 7 3.33 0.86 3.62
N LEU A 8 3.37 -0.38 3.14
CA LEU A 8 2.62 -1.49 3.70
C LEU A 8 3.55 -2.54 4.29
N GLU A 9 3.05 -3.21 5.32
CA GLU A 9 3.70 -4.33 5.98
C GLU A 9 2.83 -5.57 5.89
N ASN A 10 3.44 -6.73 6.02
CA ASN A 10 2.76 -8.02 6.00
C ASN A 10 3.52 -8.96 6.93
N PRO A 11 2.88 -9.51 7.98
CA PRO A 11 3.59 -10.30 8.99
C PRO A 11 4.15 -11.62 8.44
N SER A 12 3.67 -12.10 7.30
CA SER A 12 4.24 -13.28 6.63
C SER A 12 5.45 -12.96 5.76
N PHE A 13 5.73 -11.67 5.50
CA PHE A 13 6.91 -11.21 4.78
C PHE A 13 7.82 -10.44 5.75
N ASP A 14 8.44 -11.17 6.68
CA ASP A 14 9.32 -10.58 7.69
C ASP A 14 10.52 -9.84 7.05
N GLY A 15 10.84 -8.66 7.58
CA GLY A 15 11.88 -7.79 7.05
C GLY A 15 11.60 -7.15 5.68
N VAL A 16 10.40 -7.35 5.10
CA VAL A 16 10.03 -6.82 3.78
C VAL A 16 8.90 -5.81 3.91
N ILE A 17 9.10 -4.63 3.30
CA ILE A 17 8.08 -3.59 3.18
C ILE A 17 7.68 -3.40 1.72
N LYS A 18 6.40 -3.10 1.50
CA LYS A 18 5.86 -2.77 0.17
C LYS A 18 5.62 -1.27 0.08
N ILE A 19 6.37 -0.61 -0.80
CA ILE A 19 6.17 0.80 -1.13
C ILE A 19 5.42 0.89 -2.46
N GLY A 20 4.40 1.73 -2.54
CA GLY A 20 3.65 1.94 -3.76
C GLY A 20 2.98 3.30 -3.81
N ARG A 21 2.36 3.59 -4.97
CA ARG A 21 1.59 4.80 -5.20
C ARG A 21 0.19 4.49 -5.73
N THR A 22 -0.75 5.39 -5.50
CA THR A 22 -2.11 5.31 -6.04
C THR A 22 -2.76 6.69 -6.11
N ALA A 23 -3.54 6.96 -7.16
CA ALA A 23 -4.44 8.11 -7.24
C ALA A 23 -5.81 7.83 -6.57
N ARG A 24 -6.08 6.58 -6.21
CA ARG A 24 -7.29 6.10 -5.49
C ARG A 24 -7.05 6.04 -3.99
N ASP A 25 -8.08 5.70 -3.20
CA ASP A 25 -7.91 5.48 -1.77
C ASP A 25 -6.95 4.33 -1.46
N VAL A 26 -6.10 4.53 -0.45
CA VAL A 26 -5.07 3.55 -0.07
C VAL A 26 -5.69 2.28 0.53
N ALA A 27 -6.81 2.38 1.25
CA ALA A 27 -7.45 1.22 1.86
C ALA A 27 -8.05 0.28 0.81
N GLU A 28 -8.64 0.83 -0.25
CA GLU A 28 -9.09 0.03 -1.40
C GLU A 28 -7.92 -0.72 -2.03
N ARG A 29 -6.78 -0.02 -2.22
CA ARG A 29 -5.57 -0.63 -2.80
C ARG A 29 -5.00 -1.74 -1.91
N VAL A 30 -5.01 -1.55 -0.58
CA VAL A 30 -4.59 -2.57 0.38
C VAL A 30 -5.48 -3.80 0.28
N LYS A 31 -6.81 -3.63 0.25
CA LYS A 31 -7.76 -4.73 0.13
C LYS A 31 -7.57 -5.53 -1.17
N GLU A 32 -7.33 -4.85 -2.28
CA GLU A 32 -7.01 -5.50 -3.56
C GLU A 32 -5.70 -6.30 -3.49
N LEU A 33 -4.66 -5.75 -2.87
CA LEU A 33 -3.37 -6.43 -2.76
C LEU A 33 -3.46 -7.65 -1.84
N SER A 34 -4.18 -7.53 -0.73
CA SER A 34 -4.37 -8.60 0.25
C SER A 34 -5.23 -9.76 -0.26
N SER A 35 -6.05 -9.57 -1.31
CA SER A 35 -6.92 -10.61 -1.85
C SER A 35 -6.25 -11.55 -2.87
N HIS A 36 -5.00 -11.26 -3.25
CA HIS A 36 -4.26 -12.11 -4.18
C HIS A 36 -3.91 -13.47 -3.54
N THR A 37 -4.09 -14.55 -4.30
CA THR A 37 -3.83 -15.94 -3.84
C THR A 37 -2.39 -16.21 -3.42
N GLY A 38 -1.42 -15.38 -3.85
CA GLY A 38 -0.02 -15.45 -3.44
C GLY A 38 0.32 -14.67 -2.16
N VAL A 39 -0.68 -14.07 -1.50
CA VAL A 39 -0.49 -13.23 -0.32
C VAL A 39 -1.02 -13.99 0.91
N PRO A 40 -0.13 -14.51 1.78
CA PRO A 40 -0.50 -15.42 2.86
C PRO A 40 -1.23 -14.77 4.04
N THR A 41 -0.96 -13.49 4.33
CA THR A 41 -1.70 -12.68 5.31
C THR A 41 -1.96 -11.29 4.74
N GLU A 42 -2.90 -10.54 5.28
CA GLU A 42 -3.23 -9.22 4.72
C GLU A 42 -2.09 -8.21 4.91
N PHE A 43 -1.93 -7.32 3.91
CA PHE A 43 -1.13 -6.11 4.08
C PHE A 43 -1.84 -5.12 5.01
N THR A 44 -1.06 -4.41 5.83
CA THR A 44 -1.53 -3.30 6.68
C THR A 44 -0.80 -2.01 6.31
N VAL A 45 -1.46 -0.86 6.53
CA VAL A 45 -0.84 0.45 6.25
C VAL A 45 0.04 0.85 7.42
N PHE A 46 1.36 0.90 7.20
CA PHE A 46 2.29 1.49 8.16
C PHE A 46 2.29 3.02 8.08
N ARG A 47 2.38 3.55 6.85
CA ARG A 47 2.34 4.99 6.55
C ARG A 47 1.71 5.25 5.19
N LYS A 48 1.05 6.41 5.06
CA LYS A 48 0.67 6.99 3.77
C LYS A 48 0.91 8.51 3.77
N TYR A 49 1.23 9.04 2.60
CA TYR A 49 1.53 10.45 2.38
C TYR A 49 0.70 10.94 1.20
N SER A 50 -0.05 12.02 1.40
CA SER A 50 -0.63 12.78 0.29
C SER A 50 0.48 13.58 -0.36
N VAL A 51 0.63 13.44 -1.67
CA VAL A 51 1.63 14.15 -2.46
C VAL A 51 0.94 14.86 -3.60
N ASP A 52 1.45 16.04 -3.94
CA ASP A 52 1.05 16.73 -5.16
C ASP A 52 1.96 16.32 -6.31
N ASP A 53 1.44 16.45 -7.53
CA ASP A 53 2.25 16.26 -8.73
C ASP A 53 3.35 17.33 -8.75
N SER A 54 4.57 16.91 -9.10
CA SER A 54 5.74 17.79 -9.10
C SER A 54 5.88 18.62 -10.38
N ALA A 55 4.97 18.46 -11.35
CA ALA A 55 5.01 19.14 -12.65
C ALA A 55 4.57 20.62 -12.60
#